data_AF-A0A352V3I4-F1
#
_entry.id   AF-A0A352V3I4-F1
#
_cell.length_a   1.000
_cell.length_b   1.000
_cell.length_c   1.000
_cell.angle_alpha   90.00
_cell.angle_beta   90.00
_cell.angle_gamma   90.00
#
_symmetry.space_group_name_H-M   'P 1'
#
loop_
_entity.id
_entity.type
_entity.pdbx_description
1 polymer ?
#
loop_
_entity_poly.entity_id
_entity_poly.type
_entity_poly.pdbx_seq_one_letter_code
_entity_poly.pdbx_strand_id
1 'polypeptide(L)' 'MADQGAYAEIYDSWKADPEGFWMKAAGAIDWVTPPSRALNADRAPLYEWFT' A
#
# COMPACT_ATOMS: atom_id res chain seq x y z
N MET A 1 12.00 24.76 6.11
CA MET A 1 10.59 24.69 6.51
C MET A 1 10.00 23.46 5.83
N ALA A 2 10.06 22.31 6.48
CA ALA A 2 9.47 21.09 5.92
C ALA A 2 7.95 21.12 6.18
N ASP A 3 7.22 21.45 5.13
CA ASP A 3 6.32 20.48 4.49
C ASP A 3 5.17 19.88 5.33
N GLN A 4 4.21 20.72 5.74
CA GLN A 4 2.87 20.22 6.10
C GLN A 4 2.08 19.76 4.85
N GLY A 5 2.51 20.16 3.65
CA GLY A 5 1.86 19.86 2.37
C GLY A 5 2.11 18.44 1.89
N ALA A 6 3.36 17.99 1.75
CA ALA A 6 3.62 16.69 1.13
C ALA A 6 3.27 15.50 2.03
N TYR A 7 3.33 15.61 3.37
CA TYR A 7 2.74 14.55 4.20
C TYR A 7 1.23 14.41 3.95
N ALA A 8 0.51 15.55 3.91
CA ALA A 8 -0.93 15.55 3.64
C ALA A 8 -1.24 14.99 2.25
N GLU A 9 -0.48 15.38 1.23
CA GLU A 9 -0.61 14.86 -0.14
C GLU A 9 -0.33 13.35 -0.22
N ILE A 10 0.73 12.87 0.45
CA ILE A 10 1.05 11.44 0.52
C ILE A 10 -0.09 10.68 1.20
N TYR A 11 -0.59 11.19 2.33
CA TYR A 11 -1.71 10.58 3.05
C TYR A 11 -3.00 10.57 2.21
N ASP A 12 -3.28 11.65 1.48
CA ASP A 12 -4.40 11.73 0.55
C ASP A 12 -4.25 10.73 -0.59
N SER A 13 -3.04 10.55 -1.13
CA SER A 13 -2.79 9.54 -2.16
C SER A 13 -3.04 8.11 -1.67
N TRP A 14 -2.60 7.77 -0.45
CA TRP A 14 -2.87 6.46 0.15
C TRP A 14 -4.38 6.25 0.37
N LYS A 15 -5.09 7.25 0.89
CA LYS A 15 -6.54 7.14 1.10
C LYS A 15 -7.30 6.97 -0.21
N ALA A 16 -6.89 7.65 -1.27
CA ALA A 16 -7.57 7.61 -2.57
C ALA A 16 -7.41 6.25 -3.26
N ASP A 17 -6.25 5.61 -3.13
CA ASP A 17 -5.97 4.29 -3.71
C ASP A 17 -5.02 3.48 -2.81
N PRO A 18 -5.53 2.82 -1.75
CA PRO A 18 -4.69 2.08 -0.81
C PRO A 18 -3.98 0.90 -1.48
N GLU A 19 -4.66 0.23 -2.41
CA GLU A 19 -4.14 -0.93 -3.13
C GLU A 19 -2.98 -0.51 -4.02
N GLY A 20 -3.16 0.48 -4.89
CA GLY A 20 -2.11 0.99 -5.75
C GLY A 20 -0.95 1.61 -4.98
N PHE A 21 -1.22 2.32 -3.88
CA PHE A 21 -0.20 2.89 -3.01
C PHE A 21 0.73 1.81 -2.45
N TRP A 22 0.17 0.76 -1.87
CA TRP A 22 0.96 -0.32 -1.28
C TRP A 22 1.60 -1.24 -2.33
N MET A 23 0.94 -1.50 -3.46
CA MET A 23 1.54 -2.25 -4.56
C MET A 23 2.74 -1.51 -5.18
N LYS A 24 2.67 -0.19 -5.31
CA LYS A 24 3.81 0.63 -5.75
C LYS A 24 4.99 0.52 -4.77
N ALA A 25 4.73 0.57 -3.47
CA ALA A 25 5.76 0.40 -2.45
C ALA A 25 6.35 -1.03 -2.47
N ALA A 26 5.51 -2.05 -2.62
CA ALA A 26 5.92 -3.44 -2.71
C ALA A 26 6.82 -3.73 -3.94
N GLY A 27 6.66 -2.97 -5.02
CA GLY A 27 7.51 -3.06 -6.21
C GLY A 27 8.99 -2.66 -5.99
N ALA A 28 9.32 -2.05 -4.85
CA ALA A 28 10.70 -1.74 -4.49
C ALA A 28 11.44 -2.92 -3.81
N ILE A 29 10.77 -4.03 -3.58
CA ILE A 29 11.32 -5.24 -2.95
C ILE A 29 11.63 -6.28 -4.05
N ASP A 30 12.79 -6.93 -3.95
CA ASP A 30 13.15 -8.07 -4.81
C ASP A 30 12.45 -9.34 -4.33
N TRP A 31 11.28 -9.63 -4.89
CA TRP A 31 10.50 -10.83 -4.59
C TRP A 31 10.98 -12.04 -5.39
N VAL A 32 10.93 -13.24 -4.78
CA VAL A 32 10.98 -14.50 -5.55
C VAL A 32 9.70 -14.67 -6.37
N THR A 33 8.54 -14.35 -5.79
CA THR A 33 7.26 -14.27 -6.49
C THR A 33 6.55 -13.01 -6.02
N PRO A 34 6.31 -12.03 -6.89
CA PRO A 34 5.67 -10.78 -6.49
C PRO A 34 4.20 -11.03 -6.13
N PRO A 35 3.65 -10.28 -5.15
CA PRO A 35 2.23 -10.35 -4.85
C PRO A 35 1.39 -9.82 -6.01
N SER A 36 0.15 -10.28 -6.12
CA SER A 36 -0.84 -9.76 -7.08
C SER A 36 -1.81 -8.76 -6.45
N ARG A 37 -1.85 -8.67 -5.12
CA ARG A 37 -2.67 -7.75 -4.34
C ARG A 37 -1.96 -7.33 -3.05
N ALA A 38 -2.25 -6.13 -2.56
CA ALA A 38 -1.77 -5.67 -1.27
C ALA A 38 -2.64 -6.21 -0.14
N LEU A 39 -3.94 -5.87 -0.13
CA LEU A 39 -4.85 -6.33 0.91
C LEU A 39 -5.54 -7.64 0.51
N ASN A 40 -5.39 -8.67 1.34
CA ASN A 40 -6.22 -9.87 1.29
C ASN A 40 -7.29 -9.78 2.40
N ALA A 41 -8.54 -9.60 1.99
CA ALA A 41 -9.69 -9.47 2.88
C ALA A 41 -10.57 -10.74 2.94
N ASP A 42 -10.12 -11.86 2.34
CA ASP A 42 -10.91 -13.09 2.21
C ASP A 42 -11.31 -13.68 3.57
N ARG A 43 -10.59 -13.31 4.64
CA ARG A 43 -10.80 -13.77 6.03
C ARG A 43 -11.13 -12.65 7.01
N ALA A 44 -11.66 -11.51 6.55
CA ALA A 44 -12.04 -10.40 7.42
C ALA A 44 -12.84 -10.88 8.67
N PRO A 45 -12.53 -10.37 9.89
CA PRO A 45 -11.63 -9.25 10.20
C PRO A 45 -10.15 -9.64 10.35
N LEU A 46 -9.77 -10.89 10.04
CA LEU A 46 -8.37 -11.33 10.02
C LEU A 46 -7.77 -11.00 8.64
N TYR A 47 -7.39 -9.74 8.46
CA TYR A 47 -6.76 -9.28 7.22
C TYR A 47 -5.33 -9.80 7.08
N GLU A 48 -4.94 -10.09 5.84
CA GLU A 48 -3.58 -10.49 5.47
C GLU A 48 -3.04 -9.52 4.41
N TRP A 49 -1.72 -9.43 4.28
CA TRP A 49 -1.06 -8.55 3.32
C TRP A 49 -0.12 -9.35 2.42
N PHE A 50 -0.19 -9.10 1.11
CA PHE A 50 0.68 -9.71 0.09
C PHE A 50 0.66 -11.26 0.09
N THR A 51 -0.52 -11.84 0.32
CA THR A 51 -0.79 -13.30 0.32
C THR A 51 -1.67 -13.74 -0.85
#